data_AF-A0AAW8UMW1-F1
#
_entry.id   AF-A0AAW8UMW1-F1
#
_cell.length_a   1.000
_cell.length_b   1.000
_cell.length_c   1.000
_cell.angle_alpha   90.00
_cell.angle_beta   90.00
_cell.angle_gamma   90.00
#
_symmetry.space_group_name_H-M   'P 1'
#
loop_
_entity.id
_entity.type
_entity.pdbx_description
1 polymer ?
#
loop_
_entity_poly.entity_id
_entity_poly.type
_entity_poly.pdbx_seq_one_letter_code
_entity_poly.pdbx_strand_id
1 'polypeptide(L)'
;MIEEYVVSEVSKYVPSIFRFVNKHYKDLKFKVEKDLGIIYENYLSFSYKKYITVKTLLYKNEGKKLYDFYEHVHLKKDDRLNDDGAIIKTDNTERIFDEFTNVIITGTGGIGKSMLVKHIFINQIEQATSIPVFIDLKALNDWDNENNSLEHFIYTEAYNHKLVLEEEYFIATLKSGAYTILFDGLDEVISSKRSWLDKEIKDFTNIYNSNRFVISSRPSDEFIGWDNFIEYKMKPLSKDQAVALINRIEYDNAIKRKFKKELKENLYEKHRSFASIPLLLTIMLMTYETGSGIPNNLTDFYNQAFYTLYQRHDASKSGFKRELKGNLAPEEFKNLLSYISMKTFFSSQVDFDEGIIDSLIKNYIQKNSSIKITTSNFIYDALNSSCMLIQEGTHFKFCHRSFQEFFAALGIAQLDDIRQRKILVHWIEYDFNTIISHKTFMDTLFSNQKDRTYMNLCVPIIEKMDLILKEKSIEEVIIDVFNHFICRVIKKQETISFSMSSEYRAYFHLQFTIFLSLNLNVSEDIDDPESMDFMQTICSEWEKNEEKNYNDLPENEKILLQEWINSWYIKRHNYLRDWAETFKKANTTRKRSFQTMIDEI
;
A
#
# COMPACT_ATOMS: atom_id res chain seq x y z
N MET A 1 31.82 57.29 58.56
CA MET A 1 32.93 56.33 58.33
C MET A 1 32.60 54.89 58.69
N ILE A 2 32.28 54.53 59.93
CA ILE A 2 31.98 53.11 60.28
C ILE A 2 30.66 52.64 59.63
N GLU A 3 29.61 53.46 59.62
CA GLU A 3 28.34 53.12 58.96
C GLU A 3 28.49 52.88 57.45
N GLU A 4 29.25 53.71 56.74
CA GLU A 4 29.51 53.53 55.30
C GLU A 4 30.30 52.24 55.02
N TYR A 5 31.24 51.87 55.88
CA TYR A 5 32.00 50.62 55.77
C TYR A 5 31.10 49.40 55.96
N VAL A 6 30.24 49.42 56.99
CA VAL A 6 29.28 48.35 57.28
C VAL A 6 28.25 48.20 56.15
N VAL A 7 27.73 49.31 55.62
CA VAL A 7 26.81 49.28 54.48
C VAL A 7 27.49 48.73 53.23
N SER A 8 28.75 49.10 52.95
CA SER A 8 29.51 48.58 51.80
C SER A 8 29.80 47.08 51.90
N GLU A 9 30.00 46.58 53.12
CA GLU A 9 30.33 45.17 53.33
C GLU A 9 29.08 44.29 53.31
N VAL A 10 27.98 44.75 53.92
CA VAL A 10 26.68 44.06 53.85
C VAL A 10 26.15 44.02 52.41
N SER A 11 26.28 45.12 51.65
CA SER A 11 25.80 45.18 50.26
C SER A 11 26.57 44.25 49.29
N LYS A 12 27.78 43.79 49.62
CA LYS A 12 28.48 42.73 48.87
C LYS A 12 27.85 41.34 49.04
N TYR A 13 27.27 41.04 50.21
CA TYR A 13 26.70 39.73 50.54
C TYR A 13 25.18 39.67 50.34
N VAL A 14 24.47 40.80 50.31
CA VAL A 14 23.03 40.85 50.03
C VAL A 14 22.65 40.16 48.70
N PRO A 15 23.36 40.34 47.58
CA PRO A 15 23.04 39.67 46.32
C PRO A 15 23.24 38.14 46.36
N SER A 16 24.17 37.62 47.17
CA SER A 16 24.37 36.16 47.30
C SER A 16 23.32 35.54 48.22
N ILE A 17 22.97 36.21 49.32
CA ILE A 17 21.88 35.81 50.23
C ILE A 17 20.54 35.85 49.50
N PHE A 18 20.25 36.91 48.75
CA PHE A 18 19.04 37.01 47.95
C PHE A 18 18.97 35.91 46.87
N ARG A 19 20.08 35.61 46.19
CA ARG A 19 20.15 34.47 45.25
C ARG A 19 19.88 33.14 45.94
N PHE A 20 20.43 32.92 47.14
CA PHE A 20 20.23 31.70 47.91
C PHE A 20 18.77 31.54 48.38
N VAL A 21 18.18 32.58 48.96
CA VAL A 21 16.77 32.58 49.40
C VAL A 21 15.83 32.43 48.20
N ASN A 22 16.10 33.11 47.09
CA ASN A 22 15.31 32.99 45.87
C ASN A 22 15.40 31.57 45.27
N LYS A 23 16.58 30.95 45.27
CA LYS A 23 16.74 29.54 44.85
C LYS A 23 15.93 28.61 45.76
N HIS A 24 16.05 28.73 47.08
CA HIS A 24 15.27 27.91 48.01
C HIS A 24 13.75 28.10 47.88
N TYR A 25 13.29 29.33 47.68
CA TYR A 25 11.88 29.61 47.42
C TYR A 25 11.40 28.97 46.12
N LYS A 26 12.18 29.10 45.04
CA LYS A 26 11.88 28.45 43.75
C LYS A 26 11.83 26.93 43.89
N ASP A 27 12.78 26.32 44.59
CA ASP A 27 12.83 24.87 44.82
C ASP A 27 11.60 24.37 45.59
N LEU A 28 11.19 25.11 46.64
CA LEU A 28 10.01 24.77 47.44
C LEU A 28 8.72 24.94 46.62
N LYS A 29 8.61 26.06 45.88
CA LYS A 29 7.49 26.33 44.99
C LYS A 29 7.36 25.24 43.92
N PHE A 30 8.46 24.89 43.26
CA PHE A 30 8.52 23.81 42.28
C PHE A 30 8.05 22.48 42.87
N LYS A 31 8.51 22.11 44.08
CA LYS A 31 8.09 20.87 44.73
C LYS A 31 6.57 20.83 44.94
N VAL A 32 5.98 21.91 45.45
CA VAL A 32 4.54 22.01 45.68
C VAL A 32 3.76 21.98 44.37
N GLU A 33 4.16 22.77 43.37
CA GLU A 33 3.45 22.83 42.07
C GLU A 33 3.59 21.53 41.27
N LYS A 34 4.72 20.83 41.41
CA LYS A 34 4.93 19.49 40.85
C LYS A 34 3.99 18.47 41.50
N ASP A 35 3.94 18.43 42.83
CA ASP A 35 3.09 17.49 43.57
C ASP A 35 1.59 17.73 43.29
N LEU A 36 1.21 18.97 43.00
CA LEU A 36 -0.15 19.35 42.59
C LEU A 36 -0.42 19.21 41.08
N GLY A 37 0.60 18.90 40.27
CA GLY A 37 0.48 18.74 38.80
C GLY A 37 0.24 20.06 38.02
N ILE A 38 0.20 21.21 38.70
CA ILE A 38 -0.15 22.52 38.12
C ILE A 38 0.84 22.92 37.02
N ILE A 39 2.13 22.55 37.17
CA ILE A 39 3.17 22.86 36.18
C ILE A 39 2.90 22.26 34.79
N TYR A 40 2.06 21.21 34.71
CA TYR A 40 1.78 20.49 33.47
C TYR A 40 0.44 20.88 32.84
N GLU A 41 -0.43 21.64 33.51
CA GLU A 41 -1.80 21.91 33.05
C GLU A 41 -1.85 22.57 31.67
N ASN A 42 -1.08 23.65 31.49
CA ASN A 42 -0.99 24.36 30.21
C ASN A 42 -0.36 23.50 29.12
N TYR A 43 0.68 22.74 29.47
CA TYR A 43 1.36 21.82 28.57
C TYR A 43 0.41 20.73 28.06
N LEU A 44 -0.24 20.00 28.96
CA LEU A 44 -1.14 18.92 28.62
C LEU A 44 -2.34 19.43 27.83
N SER A 45 -2.93 20.56 28.23
CA SER A 45 -4.07 21.16 27.52
C SER A 45 -3.72 21.59 26.10
N PHE A 46 -2.55 22.21 25.90
CA PHE A 46 -2.08 22.63 24.58
C PHE A 46 -1.73 21.42 23.71
N SER A 47 -0.93 20.50 24.24
CA SER A 47 -0.46 19.31 23.52
C SER A 47 -1.61 18.37 23.16
N TYR A 48 -2.59 18.16 24.06
CA TYR A 48 -3.79 17.39 23.75
C TYR A 48 -4.53 17.96 22.54
N LYS A 49 -4.79 19.28 22.52
CA LYS A 49 -5.45 19.95 21.38
C LYS A 49 -4.65 19.83 20.08
N LYS A 50 -3.32 19.96 20.17
CA LYS A 50 -2.41 19.82 19.02
C LYS A 50 -2.43 18.40 18.45
N TYR A 51 -2.30 17.38 19.29
CA TYR A 51 -2.12 15.99 18.84
C TYR A 51 -3.42 15.23 18.56
N ILE A 52 -4.54 15.64 19.15
CA ILE A 52 -5.86 15.10 18.78
C ILE A 52 -6.29 15.56 17.39
N THR A 53 -5.77 16.68 16.89
CA THR A 53 -6.16 17.22 15.58
C THR A 53 -5.16 16.80 14.51
N VAL A 54 -5.61 16.10 13.48
CA VAL A 54 -4.75 15.48 12.47
C VAL A 54 -5.28 15.75 11.07
N LYS A 55 -4.37 16.12 10.16
CA LYS A 55 -4.62 16.18 8.71
C LYS A 55 -4.24 14.85 8.06
N THR A 56 -4.99 14.43 7.06
CA THR A 56 -4.75 13.20 6.30
C THR A 56 -4.87 13.45 4.81
N LEU A 57 -4.57 12.42 3.99
CA LEU A 57 -4.78 12.48 2.54
C LEU A 57 -6.24 12.80 2.17
N LEU A 58 -7.19 12.33 2.98
CA LEU A 58 -8.61 12.57 2.79
C LEU A 58 -9.02 13.99 3.24
N TYR A 59 -8.51 14.43 4.39
CA TYR A 59 -8.80 15.74 4.98
C TYR A 59 -7.66 16.73 4.75
N LYS A 60 -7.48 17.18 3.49
CA LYS A 60 -6.35 18.05 3.11
C LYS A 60 -6.47 19.47 3.68
N ASN A 61 -7.69 20.00 3.66
CA ASN A 61 -7.94 21.42 3.94
C ASN A 61 -8.05 21.73 5.44
N GLU A 62 -8.59 20.79 6.22
CA GLU A 62 -8.83 20.94 7.66
C GLU A 62 -8.35 19.73 8.45
N GLY A 63 -7.89 19.96 9.68
CA GLY A 63 -7.58 18.88 10.61
C GLY A 63 -8.86 18.33 11.24
N LYS A 64 -8.97 17.01 11.34
CA LYS A 64 -10.08 16.31 12.01
C LYS A 64 -9.60 15.72 13.33
N LYS A 65 -10.50 15.43 14.27
CA LYS A 65 -10.10 14.76 15.50
C LYS A 65 -9.72 13.32 15.17
N LEU A 66 -8.63 12.83 15.75
CA LEU A 66 -8.06 11.52 15.48
C LEU A 66 -9.12 10.41 15.57
N TYR A 67 -9.89 10.40 16.66
CA TYR A 67 -10.89 9.37 16.91
C TYR A 67 -12.12 9.40 15.99
N ASP A 68 -12.31 10.48 15.21
CA ASP A 68 -13.35 10.53 14.18
C ASP A 68 -13.03 9.57 13.02
N PHE A 69 -11.76 9.20 12.83
CA PHE A 69 -11.33 8.36 11.70
C PHE A 69 -10.24 7.35 12.05
N TYR A 70 -9.98 7.11 13.34
CA TYR A 70 -8.98 6.14 13.82
C TYR A 70 -9.65 4.85 14.29
N GLU A 71 -9.08 3.72 13.89
CA GLU A 71 -9.41 2.40 14.41
C GLU A 71 -8.19 1.83 15.11
N HIS A 72 -8.38 1.23 16.30
CA HIS A 72 -7.27 0.69 17.09
C HIS A 72 -6.60 -0.46 16.33
N VAL A 73 -5.31 -0.32 16.11
CA VAL A 73 -4.46 -1.37 15.54
C VAL A 73 -4.03 -2.35 16.63
N HIS A 74 -3.52 -3.51 16.25
CA HIS A 74 -2.94 -4.44 17.22
C HIS A 74 -1.43 -4.48 17.09
N LEU A 75 -0.75 -4.75 18.20
CA LEU A 75 0.68 -5.01 18.24
C LEU A 75 0.92 -6.51 18.49
N LYS A 76 2.08 -6.98 18.04
CA LYS A 76 2.58 -8.31 18.35
C LYS A 76 4.05 -8.22 18.69
N LYS A 77 4.45 -8.90 19.77
CA LYS A 77 5.87 -9.06 20.13
C LYS A 77 6.63 -9.78 19.03
N ASP A 78 7.78 -9.22 18.62
CA ASP A 78 8.64 -9.88 17.65
C ASP A 78 9.38 -11.04 18.31
N ASP A 79 8.75 -12.21 18.36
CA ASP A 79 9.42 -13.46 18.74
C ASP A 79 9.83 -14.19 17.46
N ARG A 80 11.11 -14.05 17.09
CA ARG A 80 11.68 -14.67 15.88
C ARG A 80 11.66 -16.20 15.92
N LEU A 81 11.40 -16.81 17.08
CA LEU A 81 11.42 -18.26 17.27
C LEU A 81 10.01 -18.88 17.33
N ASN A 82 8.97 -18.11 17.68
CA ASN A 82 7.59 -18.60 17.77
C ASN A 82 6.56 -17.60 17.22
N ASP A 83 5.78 -18.00 16.21
CA ASP A 83 4.70 -17.18 15.65
C ASP A 83 3.43 -17.14 16.54
N ASP A 84 3.50 -17.64 17.78
CA ASP A 84 2.38 -17.66 18.76
C ASP A 84 2.39 -16.48 19.75
N GLY A 85 3.23 -15.47 19.53
CA GLY A 85 3.31 -14.28 20.40
C GLY A 85 1.94 -13.60 20.63
N ALA A 86 1.67 -13.25 21.89
CA ALA A 86 0.40 -12.65 22.32
C ALA A 86 0.11 -11.34 21.56
N ILE A 87 -1.16 -11.16 21.19
CA ILE A 87 -1.65 -9.93 20.54
C ILE A 87 -1.95 -8.89 21.62
N ILE A 88 -1.30 -7.74 21.53
CA ILE A 88 -1.55 -6.59 22.39
C ILE A 88 -2.57 -5.70 21.66
N LYS A 89 -3.78 -5.63 22.22
CA LYS A 89 -4.82 -4.69 21.74
C LYS A 89 -4.55 -3.30 22.29
N THR A 90 -4.55 -2.30 21.40
CA THR A 90 -4.24 -0.91 21.76
C THR A 90 -5.49 -0.06 21.99
N ASP A 91 -6.62 -0.64 22.36
CA ASP A 91 -7.78 0.08 22.92
C ASP A 91 -7.44 0.71 24.28
N ASN A 92 -6.55 0.05 25.03
CA ASN A 92 -5.84 0.60 26.18
C ASN A 92 -4.33 0.52 25.93
N THR A 93 -3.67 1.68 25.89
CA THR A 93 -2.23 1.74 25.56
C THR A 93 -1.32 1.38 26.73
N GLU A 94 -1.83 1.30 27.96
CA GLU A 94 -1.03 0.83 29.12
C GLU A 94 -0.50 -0.60 28.91
N ARG A 95 -1.26 -1.44 28.19
CA ARG A 95 -0.88 -2.83 27.89
C ARG A 95 0.42 -2.95 27.09
N ILE A 96 0.85 -1.86 26.44
CA ILE A 96 2.14 -1.80 25.74
C ILE A 96 3.29 -1.91 26.74
N PHE A 97 3.09 -1.41 27.96
CA PHE A 97 4.12 -1.27 29.00
C PHE A 97 4.01 -2.32 30.11
N ASP A 98 3.18 -3.36 29.96
CA ASP A 98 2.97 -4.39 30.98
C ASP A 98 4.26 -5.18 31.30
N GLU A 99 5.09 -5.45 30.28
CA GLU A 99 6.35 -6.21 30.42
C GLU A 99 7.61 -5.32 30.33
N PHE A 100 7.57 -4.24 29.55
CA PHE A 100 8.74 -3.42 29.22
C PHE A 100 8.39 -1.94 29.19
N THR A 101 9.26 -1.08 29.72
CA THR A 101 9.09 0.38 29.66
C THR A 101 9.64 1.00 28.38
N ASN A 102 10.57 0.32 27.71
CA ASN A 102 11.26 0.77 26.51
C ASN A 102 10.81 -0.05 25.31
N VAL A 103 10.08 0.59 24.39
CA VAL A 103 9.39 -0.10 23.29
C VAL A 103 9.76 0.52 21.95
N ILE A 104 10.07 -0.32 20.97
CA ILE A 104 10.17 0.05 19.56
C ILE A 104 8.92 -0.48 18.86
N ILE A 105 8.13 0.41 18.25
CA ILE A 105 6.98 0.07 17.43
C ILE A 105 7.40 0.11 15.97
N THR A 106 7.42 -1.06 15.33
CA THR A 106 7.78 -1.19 13.91
C THR A 106 6.57 -1.49 13.04
N GLY A 107 6.65 -1.07 11.77
CA GLY A 107 5.62 -1.36 10.79
C GLY A 107 5.90 -0.72 9.44
N THR A 108 5.22 -1.21 8.40
CA THR A 108 5.39 -0.72 7.02
C THR A 108 4.84 0.70 6.83
N GLY A 109 5.09 1.31 5.67
CA GLY A 109 4.53 2.62 5.34
C GLY A 109 3.00 2.60 5.30
N GLY A 110 2.35 3.62 5.85
CA GLY A 110 0.89 3.75 5.82
C GLY A 110 0.12 2.84 6.80
N ILE A 111 0.80 2.02 7.60
CA ILE A 111 0.15 1.14 8.61
C ILE A 111 -0.41 1.90 9.83
N GLY A 112 -0.03 3.16 10.01
CA GLY A 112 -0.56 4.03 11.05
C GLY A 112 0.34 4.25 12.28
N LYS A 113 1.67 4.03 12.18
CA LYS A 113 2.64 4.27 13.27
C LYS A 113 2.44 5.62 13.99
N SER A 114 2.52 6.73 13.26
CA SER A 114 2.29 8.07 13.84
C SER A 114 0.90 8.25 14.45
N MET A 115 -0.13 7.55 13.93
CA MET A 115 -1.48 7.60 14.51
C MET A 115 -1.54 6.83 15.83
N LEU A 116 -0.88 5.67 15.91
CA LEU A 116 -0.74 4.92 17.14
C LEU A 116 0.07 5.71 18.19
N VAL A 117 1.18 6.36 17.82
CA VAL A 117 1.95 7.19 18.76
C VAL A 117 1.12 8.34 19.31
N LYS A 118 0.35 9.03 18.46
CA LYS A 118 -0.60 10.07 18.91
C LYS A 118 -1.72 9.49 19.78
N HIS A 119 -2.20 8.30 19.47
CA HIS A 119 -3.18 7.61 20.30
C HIS A 119 -2.60 7.27 21.69
N ILE A 120 -1.37 6.78 21.77
CA ILE A 120 -0.64 6.58 23.04
C ILE A 120 -0.60 7.91 23.79
N PHE A 121 -0.12 8.99 23.16
CA PHE A 121 -0.07 10.32 23.78
C PHE A 121 -1.43 10.72 24.41
N ILE A 122 -2.51 10.64 23.64
CA ILE A 122 -3.85 11.07 24.09
C ILE A 122 -4.36 10.15 25.22
N ASN A 123 -4.18 8.85 25.07
CA ASN A 123 -4.65 7.86 26.03
C ASN A 123 -3.94 7.97 27.39
N GLN A 124 -2.63 8.31 27.40
CA GLN A 124 -1.90 8.60 28.65
C GLN A 124 -2.49 9.80 29.41
N ILE A 125 -2.91 10.86 28.69
CA ILE A 125 -3.57 12.03 29.29
C ILE A 125 -4.95 11.64 29.83
N GLU A 126 -5.75 10.94 29.03
CA GLU A 126 -7.12 10.55 29.39
C GLU A 126 -7.16 9.59 30.60
N GLN A 127 -6.17 8.70 30.72
CA GLN A 127 -6.05 7.77 31.84
C GLN A 127 -5.26 8.31 33.04
N ALA A 128 -4.60 9.48 32.88
CA ALA A 128 -3.72 10.07 33.88
C ALA A 128 -2.61 9.11 34.39
N THR A 129 -2.05 8.30 33.49
CA THR A 129 -1.06 7.25 33.83
C THR A 129 0.38 7.76 33.79
N SER A 130 0.67 8.76 32.96
CA SER A 130 1.98 9.43 32.88
C SER A 130 1.85 10.80 32.22
N ILE A 131 2.94 11.57 32.22
CA ILE A 131 3.04 12.83 31.47
C ILE A 131 3.64 12.50 30.10
N PRO A 132 2.86 12.46 29.01
CA PRO A 132 3.40 12.11 27.72
C PRO A 132 4.15 13.30 27.11
N VAL A 133 5.31 13.04 26.50
CA VAL A 133 6.09 14.02 25.74
C VAL A 133 6.28 13.51 24.32
N PHE A 134 5.69 14.21 23.34
CA PHE A 134 5.78 13.84 21.94
C PHE A 134 6.95 14.56 21.26
N ILE A 135 7.83 13.79 20.63
CA ILE A 135 9.01 14.24 19.92
C ILE A 135 8.90 13.78 18.46
N ASP A 136 8.71 14.74 17.55
CA ASP A 136 8.79 14.50 16.10
C ASP A 136 10.28 14.42 15.72
N LEU A 137 10.81 13.21 15.55
CA LEU A 137 12.25 13.04 15.29
C LEU A 137 12.68 13.68 13.98
N LYS A 138 11.76 13.88 13.02
CA LYS A 138 12.07 14.60 11.78
C LYS A 138 12.58 16.02 12.07
N ALA A 139 12.11 16.68 13.15
CA ALA A 139 12.49 18.04 13.47
C ALA A 139 13.97 18.16 13.86
N LEU A 140 14.62 17.05 14.23
CA LEU A 140 16.07 16.99 14.46
C LEU A 140 16.88 17.19 13.17
N ASN A 141 16.29 17.03 11.99
CA ASN A 141 16.99 17.26 10.72
C ASN A 141 17.45 18.71 10.60
N ASP A 142 16.73 19.66 11.20
CA ASP A 142 17.06 21.09 11.21
C ASP A 142 17.78 21.53 12.51
N TRP A 143 17.95 20.62 13.47
CA TRP A 143 18.57 20.88 14.76
C TRP A 143 20.10 20.85 14.71
N ASP A 144 20.77 21.79 15.38
CA ASP A 144 22.23 21.76 15.51
C ASP A 144 22.66 20.74 16.59
N ASN A 145 23.00 19.54 16.14
CA ASN A 145 23.41 18.42 16.99
C ASN A 145 24.90 18.44 17.37
N GLU A 146 25.71 19.36 16.84
CA GLU A 146 27.10 19.52 17.25
C GLU A 146 27.20 20.25 18.60
N ASN A 147 26.28 21.19 18.83
CA ASN A 147 26.29 22.05 20.01
C ASN A 147 25.20 21.74 21.04
N ASN A 148 24.23 20.87 20.72
CA ASN A 148 23.09 20.61 21.59
C ASN A 148 22.79 19.11 21.74
N SER A 149 22.44 18.71 22.96
CA SER A 149 22.06 17.33 23.29
C SER A 149 20.60 17.02 22.92
N LEU A 150 20.26 15.72 22.89
CA LEU A 150 18.87 15.29 22.76
C LEU A 150 17.99 15.78 23.93
N GLU A 151 18.57 15.87 25.13
CA GLU A 151 17.89 16.39 26.32
C GLU A 151 17.44 17.85 26.13
N HIS A 152 18.32 18.71 25.64
CA HIS A 152 18.00 20.12 25.38
C HIS A 152 16.91 20.26 24.31
N PHE A 153 16.94 19.38 23.30
CA PHE A 153 15.90 19.32 22.28
C PHE A 153 14.54 18.94 22.85
N ILE A 154 14.48 17.90 23.68
CA ILE A 154 13.23 17.46 24.35
C ILE A 154 12.66 18.57 25.24
N TYR A 155 13.53 19.26 26.01
CA TYR A 155 13.13 20.41 26.81
C TYR A 155 12.55 21.53 25.95
N THR A 156 13.22 21.87 24.84
CA THR A 156 12.77 22.92 23.91
C THR A 156 11.41 22.60 23.32
N GLU A 157 11.16 21.34 22.93
CA GLU A 157 9.84 20.91 22.45
C GLU A 157 8.76 21.05 23.52
N ALA A 158 9.02 20.59 24.75
CA ALA A 158 8.09 20.72 25.85
C ALA A 158 7.78 22.20 26.18
N TYR A 159 8.81 23.04 26.21
CA TYR A 159 8.70 24.48 26.43
C TYR A 159 7.85 25.16 25.34
N ASN A 160 8.09 24.83 24.07
CA ASN A 160 7.31 25.34 22.94
C ASN A 160 5.82 24.96 23.03
N HIS A 161 5.52 23.85 23.70
CA HIS A 161 4.17 23.38 23.98
C HIS A 161 3.62 23.91 25.31
N LYS A 162 4.18 25.01 25.82
CA LYS A 162 3.70 25.75 27.00
C LYS A 162 4.03 25.10 28.34
N LEU A 163 5.06 24.26 28.40
CA LEU A 163 5.65 23.88 29.68
C LEU A 163 6.36 25.09 30.30
N VAL A 164 5.85 25.57 31.43
CA VAL A 164 6.45 26.69 32.18
C VAL A 164 7.32 26.14 33.29
N LEU A 165 8.49 25.62 32.92
CA LEU A 165 9.45 25.02 33.83
C LEU A 165 10.86 25.37 33.38
N GLU A 166 11.75 25.75 34.30
CA GLU A 166 13.17 25.96 33.97
C GLU A 166 13.85 24.61 33.69
N GLU A 167 14.84 24.59 32.80
CA GLU A 167 15.49 23.37 32.31
C GLU A 167 16.09 22.49 33.43
N GLU A 168 16.73 23.10 34.45
CA GLU A 168 17.27 22.39 35.62
C GLU A 168 16.17 21.57 36.34
N TYR A 169 14.97 22.15 36.47
CA TYR A 169 13.83 21.46 37.10
C TYR A 169 13.22 20.41 36.17
N PHE A 170 13.17 20.66 34.86
CA PHE A 170 12.74 19.66 33.89
C PHE A 170 13.62 18.41 33.95
N ILE A 171 14.94 18.58 33.99
CA ILE A 171 15.89 17.48 34.16
C ILE A 171 15.65 16.74 35.49
N ALA A 172 15.38 17.47 36.58
CA ALA A 172 15.04 16.84 37.86
C ALA A 172 13.74 16.02 37.78
N THR A 173 12.74 16.47 37.01
CA THR A 173 11.52 15.69 36.79
C THR A 173 11.75 14.44 35.94
N LEU A 174 12.61 14.50 34.92
CA LEU A 174 12.99 13.33 34.12
C LEU A 174 13.60 12.25 35.00
N LYS A 175 14.50 12.61 35.93
CA LYS A 175 15.09 11.64 36.88
C LYS A 175 14.07 10.99 37.81
N SER A 176 12.90 11.60 38.02
CA SER A 176 11.86 11.07 38.91
C SER A 176 10.91 10.06 38.26
N GLY A 177 10.94 9.88 36.94
CA GLY A 177 10.17 8.80 36.27
C GLY A 177 8.70 9.12 35.95
N ALA A 178 8.33 10.38 35.79
CA ALA A 178 6.92 10.77 35.57
C ALA A 178 6.47 10.72 34.10
N TYR A 179 7.37 10.44 33.15
CA TYR A 179 7.14 10.67 31.73
C TYR A 179 6.94 9.41 30.91
N THR A 180 6.14 9.54 29.85
CA THR A 180 6.18 8.66 28.67
C THR A 180 6.69 9.46 27.49
N ILE A 181 7.92 9.21 27.05
CA ILE A 181 8.56 9.95 25.96
C ILE A 181 8.37 9.19 24.66
N LEU A 182 7.74 9.84 23.70
CA LEU A 182 7.29 9.27 22.43
C LEU A 182 8.10 9.87 21.28
N PHE A 183 9.05 9.10 20.76
CA PHE A 183 9.86 9.45 19.61
C PHE A 183 9.22 8.91 18.32
N ASP A 184 8.56 9.77 17.54
CA ASP A 184 7.90 9.38 16.29
C ASP A 184 8.82 9.60 15.08
N GLY A 185 8.91 8.61 14.20
CA GLY A 185 9.53 8.75 12.89
C GLY A 185 11.04 8.62 12.89
N LEU A 186 11.59 7.63 13.60
CA LEU A 186 13.03 7.40 13.62
C LEU A 186 13.57 7.14 12.19
N ASP A 187 12.81 6.51 11.29
CA ASP A 187 13.18 6.33 9.87
C ASP A 187 13.16 7.63 9.02
N GLU A 188 12.77 8.76 9.61
CA GLU A 188 12.66 10.06 8.93
C GLU A 188 13.85 11.00 9.22
N VAL A 189 14.81 10.54 10.02
CA VAL A 189 16.04 11.27 10.35
C VAL A 189 17.10 11.03 9.27
N ILE A 190 17.74 12.09 8.80
CA ILE A 190 18.76 12.02 7.76
C ILE A 190 19.96 11.17 8.20
N SER A 191 20.60 10.54 7.21
CA SER A 191 21.69 9.59 7.43
C SER A 191 22.87 10.18 8.24
N SER A 192 23.21 11.45 8.04
CA SER A 192 24.32 12.12 8.74
C SER A 192 24.10 12.28 10.25
N LYS A 193 22.85 12.34 10.71
CA LYS A 193 22.50 12.50 12.14
C LYS A 193 22.15 11.19 12.83
N ARG A 194 22.01 10.11 12.05
CA ARG A 194 21.51 8.83 12.54
C ARG A 194 22.36 8.23 13.66
N SER A 195 23.67 8.10 13.42
CA SER A 195 24.60 7.50 14.39
C SER A 195 24.64 8.27 15.71
N TRP A 196 24.60 9.59 15.65
CA TRP A 196 24.50 10.45 16.84
C TRP A 196 23.19 10.21 17.59
N LEU A 197 22.05 10.22 16.89
CA LEU A 197 20.74 10.07 17.52
C LEU A 197 20.57 8.70 18.18
N ASP A 198 21.00 7.63 17.52
CA ASP A 198 20.91 6.28 18.07
C ASP A 198 21.71 6.17 19.38
N LYS A 199 22.88 6.81 19.46
CA LYS A 199 23.67 6.90 20.68
C LYS A 199 22.96 7.74 21.75
N GLU A 200 22.50 8.94 21.42
CA GLU A 200 21.83 9.83 22.36
C GLU A 200 20.55 9.21 22.95
N ILE A 201 19.73 8.51 22.15
CA ILE A 201 18.53 7.84 22.67
C ILE A 201 18.91 6.73 23.66
N LYS A 202 19.94 5.93 23.35
CA LYS A 202 20.42 4.88 24.26
C LYS A 202 20.96 5.48 25.56
N ASP A 203 21.77 6.53 25.47
CA ASP A 203 22.33 7.21 26.65
C ASP A 203 21.21 7.88 27.47
N PHE A 204 20.26 8.56 26.81
CA PHE A 204 19.11 9.21 27.45
C PHE A 204 18.23 8.22 28.20
N THR A 205 17.87 7.09 27.57
CA THR A 205 17.04 6.06 28.20
C THR A 205 17.75 5.36 29.37
N ASN A 206 19.07 5.23 29.31
CA ASN A 206 19.86 4.70 30.42
C ASN A 206 19.92 5.67 31.62
N ILE A 207 20.12 6.96 31.36
CA ILE A 207 20.16 8.01 32.40
C ILE A 207 18.79 8.20 33.04
N TYR A 208 17.72 8.15 32.25
CA TYR A 208 16.34 8.45 32.64
C TYR A 208 15.44 7.20 32.69
N ASN A 209 16.00 6.08 33.17
CA ASN A 209 15.42 4.73 33.13
C ASN A 209 14.10 4.52 33.91
N SER A 210 13.69 5.49 34.73
CA SER A 210 12.42 5.43 35.47
C SER A 210 11.22 5.90 34.63
N ASN A 211 11.45 6.38 33.40
CA ASN A 211 10.40 6.79 32.47
C ASN A 211 10.07 5.66 31.48
N ARG A 212 8.97 5.85 30.76
CA ARG A 212 8.58 4.99 29.64
C ARG A 212 9.01 5.62 28.32
N PHE A 213 9.39 4.80 27.36
CA PHE A 213 9.92 5.23 26.08
C PHE A 213 9.27 4.46 24.94
N VAL A 214 8.79 5.17 23.93
CA VAL A 214 8.29 4.59 22.69
C VAL A 214 9.03 5.19 21.52
N ILE A 215 9.52 4.35 20.62
CA ILE A 215 10.15 4.75 19.38
C ILE A 215 9.34 4.17 18.24
N SER A 216 8.90 4.99 17.28
CA SER A 216 8.29 4.49 16.06
C SER A 216 9.29 4.48 14.92
N SER A 217 9.33 3.39 14.16
CA SER A 217 10.19 3.28 12.97
C SER A 217 9.69 2.24 11.98
N ARG A 218 10.32 2.15 10.82
CA ARG A 218 10.22 0.97 9.94
C ARG A 218 11.09 -0.15 10.51
N PRO A 219 10.79 -1.43 10.19
CA PRO A 219 11.66 -2.54 10.59
C PRO A 219 13.10 -2.29 10.14
N SER A 220 14.06 -2.54 11.03
CA SER A 220 15.50 -2.38 10.76
C SER A 220 16.29 -3.42 11.56
N ASP A 221 17.29 -4.02 10.93
CA ASP A 221 18.20 -4.95 11.61
C ASP A 221 19.07 -4.26 12.67
N GLU A 222 19.18 -2.93 12.61
CA GLU A 222 19.90 -2.13 13.62
C GLU A 222 19.30 -2.30 15.03
N PHE A 223 17.99 -2.58 15.13
CA PHE A 223 17.32 -2.78 16.41
C PHE A 223 17.77 -4.03 17.15
N ILE A 224 18.46 -4.98 16.48
CA ILE A 224 19.06 -6.14 17.15
C ILE A 224 20.06 -5.68 18.24
N GLY A 225 20.75 -4.56 18.04
CA GLY A 225 21.70 -4.00 19.01
C GLY A 225 21.09 -3.03 20.01
N TRP A 226 19.76 -3.04 20.20
CA TRP A 226 19.04 -2.20 21.16
C TRP A 226 18.55 -3.05 22.34
N ASP A 227 19.48 -3.65 23.07
CA ASP A 227 19.22 -4.67 24.12
C ASP A 227 18.18 -4.26 25.18
N ASN A 228 18.10 -2.96 25.48
CA ASN A 228 17.17 -2.42 26.49
C ASN A 228 15.76 -2.15 25.93
N PHE A 229 15.48 -2.48 24.67
CA PHE A 229 14.19 -2.26 24.03
C PHE A 229 13.56 -3.57 23.58
N ILE A 230 12.23 -3.65 23.71
CA ILE A 230 11.45 -4.68 23.04
C ILE A 230 10.89 -4.15 21.73
N GLU A 231 10.95 -4.96 20.66
CA GLU A 231 10.32 -4.65 19.38
C GLU A 231 8.89 -5.22 19.32
N TYR A 232 7.91 -4.35 19.06
CA TYR A 232 6.54 -4.69 18.75
C TYR A 232 6.21 -4.34 17.31
N LYS A 233 5.79 -5.35 16.54
CA LYS A 233 5.35 -5.19 15.16
C LYS A 233 3.87 -4.84 15.12
N MET A 234 3.51 -3.78 14.39
CA MET A 234 2.13 -3.44 14.08
C MET A 234 1.51 -4.50 13.17
N LYS A 235 0.36 -5.03 13.57
CA LYS A 235 -0.44 -5.95 12.76
C LYS A 235 -1.24 -5.17 11.70
N PRO A 236 -1.36 -5.71 10.48
CA PRO A 236 -2.34 -5.24 9.51
C PRO A 236 -3.77 -5.35 10.07
N LEU A 237 -4.67 -4.47 9.62
CA LEU A 237 -6.07 -4.48 10.02
C LEU A 237 -6.73 -5.81 9.66
N SER A 238 -7.49 -6.38 10.60
CA SER A 238 -8.47 -7.43 10.30
C SER A 238 -9.58 -6.88 9.40
N LYS A 239 -10.39 -7.78 8.83
CA LYS A 239 -11.56 -7.42 8.04
C LYS A 239 -12.52 -6.52 8.83
N ASP A 240 -12.74 -6.84 10.10
CA ASP A 240 -13.61 -6.06 10.98
C ASP A 240 -13.03 -4.68 11.28
N GLN A 241 -11.72 -4.59 11.54
CA GLN A 241 -11.03 -3.31 11.73
C GLN A 241 -11.06 -2.45 10.46
N ALA A 242 -10.85 -3.05 9.28
CA ALA A 242 -10.94 -2.36 8.00
C ALA A 242 -12.36 -1.79 7.77
N VAL A 243 -13.39 -2.59 8.02
CA VAL A 243 -14.79 -2.17 7.94
C VAL A 243 -15.10 -1.06 8.98
N ALA A 244 -14.55 -1.16 10.19
CA ALA A 244 -14.75 -0.18 11.24
C ALA A 244 -14.10 1.16 10.87
N LEU A 245 -12.87 1.14 10.35
CA LEU A 245 -12.17 2.31 9.82
C LEU A 245 -13.01 3.00 8.72
N ILE A 246 -13.51 2.24 7.75
CA ILE A 246 -14.39 2.79 6.69
C ILE A 246 -15.66 3.40 7.29
N ASN A 247 -16.23 2.86 8.36
CA ASN A 247 -17.41 3.47 8.98
C ASN A 247 -17.11 4.83 9.59
N ARG A 248 -15.98 4.94 10.28
CA ARG A 248 -15.54 6.16 10.99
C ARG A 248 -15.22 7.29 10.01
N ILE A 249 -14.52 6.97 8.92
CA ILE A 249 -14.15 7.95 7.91
C ILE A 249 -15.37 8.76 7.39
N GLU A 250 -15.22 10.08 7.38
CA GLU A 250 -16.16 11.03 6.81
C GLU A 250 -15.96 11.09 5.30
N TYR A 251 -16.91 10.54 4.55
CA TYR A 251 -16.92 10.48 3.09
C TYR A 251 -18.37 10.41 2.61
N ASP A 252 -18.60 10.51 1.31
CA ASP A 252 -19.96 10.40 0.76
C ASP A 252 -20.63 9.10 1.22
N ASN A 253 -21.82 9.23 1.79
CA ASN A 253 -22.51 8.12 2.44
C ASN A 253 -22.97 7.05 1.44
N ALA A 254 -23.30 7.42 0.20
CA ALA A 254 -23.71 6.47 -0.81
C ALA A 254 -22.52 5.63 -1.29
N ILE A 255 -21.38 6.27 -1.58
CA ILE A 255 -20.12 5.58 -1.93
C ILE A 255 -19.69 4.67 -0.79
N LYS A 256 -19.62 5.21 0.44
CA LYS A 256 -19.15 4.50 1.63
C LYS A 256 -19.97 3.25 1.93
N ARG A 257 -21.30 3.33 1.77
CA ARG A 257 -22.20 2.17 1.93
C ARG A 257 -21.93 1.08 0.88
N LYS A 258 -21.79 1.45 -0.39
CA LYS A 258 -21.48 0.51 -1.48
C LYS A 258 -20.10 -0.14 -1.28
N PHE A 259 -19.08 0.68 -1.03
CA PHE A 259 -17.71 0.22 -0.78
C PHE A 259 -17.65 -0.73 0.40
N LYS A 260 -18.28 -0.37 1.52
CA LYS A 260 -18.34 -1.22 2.72
C LYS A 260 -18.98 -2.58 2.42
N LYS A 261 -20.06 -2.61 1.62
CA LYS A 261 -20.71 -3.86 1.22
C LYS A 261 -19.74 -4.72 0.41
N GLU A 262 -19.12 -4.17 -0.63
CA GLU A 262 -18.12 -4.89 -1.43
C GLU A 262 -16.90 -5.33 -0.63
N LEU A 263 -16.42 -4.49 0.30
CA LEU A 263 -15.32 -4.78 1.23
C LEU A 263 -15.62 -6.00 2.09
N LYS A 264 -16.84 -6.10 2.61
CA LYS A 264 -17.28 -7.26 3.40
C LYS A 264 -17.45 -8.51 2.55
N GLU A 265 -18.02 -8.38 1.36
CA GLU A 265 -18.37 -9.54 0.54
C GLU A 265 -17.15 -10.14 -0.15
N ASN A 266 -16.33 -9.33 -0.83
CA ASN A 266 -15.29 -9.83 -1.74
C ASN A 266 -13.97 -9.06 -1.70
N LEU A 267 -14.02 -7.72 -1.58
CA LEU A 267 -12.85 -6.86 -1.85
C LEU A 267 -11.75 -7.04 -0.79
N TYR A 268 -12.09 -7.24 0.49
CA TYR A 268 -11.08 -7.47 1.52
C TYR A 268 -10.28 -8.75 1.28
N GLU A 269 -10.94 -9.87 0.96
CA GLU A 269 -10.21 -11.13 0.72
C GLU A 269 -9.38 -11.06 -0.55
N LYS A 270 -9.97 -10.51 -1.63
CA LYS A 270 -9.31 -10.38 -2.93
C LYS A 270 -8.09 -9.45 -2.90
N HIS A 271 -8.13 -8.43 -2.04
CA HIS A 271 -7.12 -7.38 -1.97
C HIS A 271 -6.59 -7.19 -0.54
N ARG A 272 -6.45 -8.28 0.23
CA ARG A 272 -6.14 -8.24 1.67
C ARG A 272 -4.88 -7.45 2.00
N SER A 273 -3.82 -7.59 1.21
CA SER A 273 -2.57 -6.84 1.36
C SER A 273 -2.75 -5.31 1.34
N PHE A 274 -3.77 -4.81 0.62
CA PHE A 274 -4.10 -3.40 0.52
C PHE A 274 -5.15 -3.00 1.54
N ALA A 275 -6.23 -3.78 1.60
CA ALA A 275 -7.37 -3.50 2.46
C ALA A 275 -7.03 -3.60 3.96
N SER A 276 -5.94 -4.28 4.31
CA SER A 276 -5.43 -4.36 5.69
C SER A 276 -4.48 -3.22 6.08
N ILE A 277 -4.06 -2.37 5.15
CA ILE A 277 -3.22 -1.20 5.43
C ILE A 277 -4.10 0.06 5.41
N PRO A 278 -4.28 0.79 6.54
CA PRO A 278 -5.20 1.94 6.64
C PRO A 278 -5.07 2.96 5.51
N LEU A 279 -3.85 3.34 5.14
CA LEU A 279 -3.60 4.30 4.07
C LEU A 279 -4.08 3.78 2.71
N LEU A 280 -3.74 2.54 2.37
CA LEU A 280 -4.12 1.95 1.08
C LEU A 280 -5.63 1.70 1.02
N LEU A 281 -6.24 1.24 2.11
CA LEU A 281 -7.69 1.13 2.22
C LEU A 281 -8.40 2.47 2.00
N THR A 282 -7.83 3.57 2.52
CA THR A 282 -8.37 4.92 2.30
C THR A 282 -8.24 5.33 0.82
N ILE A 283 -7.11 5.04 0.17
CA ILE A 283 -6.94 5.29 -1.27
C ILE A 283 -7.94 4.45 -2.08
N MET A 284 -8.15 3.18 -1.73
CA MET A 284 -9.15 2.33 -2.39
C MET A 284 -10.54 2.94 -2.33
N LEU A 285 -10.96 3.48 -1.18
CA LEU A 285 -12.23 4.20 -1.02
C LEU A 285 -12.28 5.45 -1.91
N MET A 286 -11.20 6.23 -1.95
CA MET A 286 -11.13 7.47 -2.75
C MET A 286 -11.20 7.21 -4.26
N THR A 287 -10.75 6.04 -4.72
CA THR A 287 -10.77 5.64 -6.14
C THR A 287 -11.99 4.83 -6.54
N TYR A 288 -13.03 4.76 -5.69
CA TYR A 288 -14.16 3.85 -5.85
C TYR A 288 -15.38 4.42 -6.62
N GLU A 289 -15.32 5.63 -7.20
CA GLU A 289 -16.38 6.19 -8.06
C GLU A 289 -15.99 6.15 -9.55
N THR A 290 -16.80 5.76 -10.53
CA THR A 290 -18.25 5.96 -10.75
C THR A 290 -18.90 4.76 -11.49
N GLY A 291 -19.99 4.19 -10.95
CA GLY A 291 -21.03 3.52 -11.77
C GLY A 291 -21.04 2.00 -11.91
N SER A 292 -19.96 1.27 -11.67
CA SER A 292 -19.94 -0.20 -11.78
C SER A 292 -19.11 -0.79 -10.66
N GLY A 293 -19.63 -1.80 -9.96
CA GLY A 293 -18.91 -2.46 -8.86
C GLY A 293 -17.55 -2.98 -9.34
N ILE A 294 -16.57 -2.96 -8.44
CA ILE A 294 -15.11 -3.02 -8.70
C ILE A 294 -14.53 -1.64 -9.09
N PRO A 295 -13.31 -1.26 -8.65
CA PRO A 295 -12.63 -0.10 -9.22
C PRO A 295 -12.45 -0.33 -10.73
N ASN A 296 -13.28 0.31 -11.56
CA ASN A 296 -13.12 0.30 -13.01
C ASN A 296 -11.82 1.00 -13.46
N ASN A 297 -11.07 1.56 -12.52
CA ASN A 297 -9.70 1.97 -12.76
C ASN A 297 -8.77 1.46 -11.64
N LEU A 298 -8.65 0.13 -11.52
CA LEU A 298 -7.59 -0.50 -10.70
C LEU A 298 -6.22 0.09 -11.01
N THR A 299 -5.98 0.44 -12.27
CA THR A 299 -4.79 1.14 -12.74
C THR A 299 -4.62 2.52 -12.08
N ASP A 300 -5.68 3.32 -11.95
CA ASP A 300 -5.64 4.56 -11.18
C ASP A 300 -5.35 4.31 -9.70
N PHE A 301 -5.94 3.27 -9.10
CA PHE A 301 -5.62 2.88 -7.73
C PHE A 301 -4.12 2.60 -7.57
N TYR A 302 -3.52 1.77 -8.41
CA TYR A 302 -2.08 1.45 -8.33
C TYR A 302 -1.20 2.67 -8.59
N ASN A 303 -1.55 3.50 -9.57
CA ASN A 303 -0.86 4.77 -9.83
C ASN A 303 -0.92 5.69 -8.59
N GLN A 304 -2.12 5.91 -8.03
CA GLN A 304 -2.29 6.76 -6.85
C GLN A 304 -1.60 6.19 -5.62
N ALA A 305 -1.65 4.88 -5.40
CA ALA A 305 -0.94 4.20 -4.34
C ALA A 305 0.58 4.39 -4.48
N PHE A 306 1.13 4.23 -5.68
CA PHE A 306 2.54 4.48 -5.96
C PHE A 306 2.97 5.91 -5.61
N TYR A 307 2.33 6.94 -6.20
CA TYR A 307 2.72 8.32 -5.91
C TYR A 307 2.49 8.71 -4.44
N THR A 308 1.48 8.12 -3.80
CA THR A 308 1.21 8.40 -2.39
C THR A 308 2.28 7.81 -1.49
N LEU A 309 2.67 6.55 -1.70
CA LEU A 309 3.72 5.91 -0.93
C LEU A 309 5.10 6.50 -1.24
N TYR A 310 5.39 6.84 -2.49
CA TYR A 310 6.70 7.36 -2.91
C TYR A 310 6.91 8.85 -2.55
N GLN A 311 5.85 9.68 -2.57
CA GLN A 311 5.98 11.13 -2.35
C GLN A 311 4.95 11.75 -1.40
N ARG A 312 3.65 11.45 -1.57
CA ARG A 312 2.60 12.29 -0.97
C ARG A 312 2.32 12.01 0.50
N HIS A 313 2.66 10.82 1.01
CA HIS A 313 2.53 10.53 2.43
C HIS A 313 3.40 11.47 3.27
N ASP A 314 4.63 11.71 2.82
CA ASP A 314 5.59 12.57 3.51
C ASP A 314 5.21 14.06 3.39
N ALA A 315 4.61 14.48 2.26
CA ALA A 315 4.13 15.85 2.04
C ALA A 315 3.04 16.30 3.04
N SER A 316 2.27 15.37 3.61
CA SER A 316 1.31 15.67 4.67
C SER A 316 1.96 16.10 5.99
N LYS A 317 3.26 15.83 6.16
CA LYS A 317 4.09 16.22 7.29
C LYS A 317 4.86 17.50 6.96
N SER A 318 4.23 18.66 7.08
CA SER A 318 4.84 20.03 7.06
C SER A 318 6.20 20.14 6.34
N GLY A 319 6.21 20.14 5.00
CA GLY A 319 7.41 20.38 4.19
C GLY A 319 8.49 19.29 4.20
N PHE A 320 8.22 18.10 4.78
CA PHE A 320 9.16 16.99 4.80
C PHE A 320 9.23 16.28 3.44
N LYS A 321 10.46 16.01 3.01
CA LYS A 321 10.76 15.10 1.91
C LYS A 321 11.84 14.15 2.41
N ARG A 322 11.54 12.86 2.47
CA ARG A 322 12.50 11.84 2.91
C ARG A 322 13.73 11.84 2.00
N GLU A 323 14.91 11.60 2.60
CA GLU A 323 16.14 11.35 1.87
C GLU A 323 16.03 10.03 1.11
N LEU A 324 16.05 10.09 -0.22
CA LEU A 324 16.10 8.92 -1.09
C LEU A 324 17.55 8.59 -1.38
N LYS A 325 17.99 7.36 -1.11
CA LYS A 325 19.39 6.97 -1.35
C LYS A 325 19.71 6.92 -2.85
N GLY A 326 18.74 6.54 -3.67
CA GLY A 326 18.85 6.53 -5.12
C GLY A 326 18.65 7.90 -5.75
N ASN A 327 18.08 8.87 -5.02
CA ASN A 327 17.73 10.22 -5.47
C ASN A 327 17.03 10.28 -6.85
N LEU A 328 16.24 9.25 -7.16
CA LEU A 328 15.49 9.18 -8.42
C LEU A 328 14.19 9.97 -8.31
N ALA A 329 13.88 10.73 -9.36
CA ALA A 329 12.54 11.28 -9.54
C ALA A 329 11.50 10.15 -9.61
N PRO A 330 10.22 10.41 -9.27
CA PRO A 330 9.19 9.38 -9.27
C PRO A 330 9.06 8.63 -10.58
N GLU A 331 9.14 9.32 -11.71
CA GLU A 331 9.05 8.69 -13.04
C GLU A 331 10.27 7.83 -13.34
N GLU A 332 11.47 8.26 -12.94
CA GLU A 332 12.70 7.46 -13.09
C GLU A 332 12.62 6.18 -12.26
N PHE A 333 12.19 6.29 -11.00
CA PHE A 333 12.00 5.14 -10.13
C PHE A 333 10.89 4.22 -10.64
N LYS A 334 9.77 4.79 -11.08
CA LYS A 334 8.65 4.05 -11.69
C LYS A 334 9.09 3.29 -12.93
N ASN A 335 9.89 3.90 -13.80
CA ASN A 335 10.39 3.26 -15.02
C ASN A 335 11.37 2.13 -14.71
N LEU A 336 12.30 2.34 -13.78
CA LEU A 336 13.21 1.29 -13.33
C LEU A 336 12.43 0.12 -12.68
N LEU A 337 11.48 0.43 -11.80
CA LEU A 337 10.63 -0.58 -11.18
C LEU A 337 9.77 -1.31 -12.22
N SER A 338 9.25 -0.60 -13.23
CA SER A 338 8.51 -1.19 -14.36
C SER A 338 9.36 -2.13 -15.20
N TYR A 339 10.63 -1.78 -15.43
CA TYR A 339 11.58 -2.64 -16.11
C TYR A 339 11.86 -3.93 -15.31
N ILE A 340 12.14 -3.81 -14.00
CA ILE A 340 12.38 -4.95 -13.12
C ILE A 340 11.13 -5.83 -13.04
N SER A 341 9.96 -5.22 -12.87
CA SER A 341 8.68 -5.93 -12.80
C SER A 341 8.38 -6.68 -14.08
N MET A 342 8.57 -6.06 -15.24
CA MET A 342 8.42 -6.73 -16.53
C MET A 342 9.34 -7.95 -16.63
N LYS A 343 10.63 -7.80 -16.30
CA LYS A 343 11.61 -8.88 -16.41
C LYS A 343 11.32 -10.06 -15.48
N THR A 344 10.99 -9.78 -14.23
CA THR A 344 10.67 -10.79 -13.22
C THR A 344 9.32 -11.46 -13.52
N PHE A 345 8.31 -10.69 -13.95
CA PHE A 345 6.98 -11.18 -14.32
C PHE A 345 7.03 -12.21 -15.46
N PHE A 346 7.63 -11.87 -16.61
CA PHE A 346 7.73 -12.81 -17.74
C PHE A 346 8.67 -13.98 -17.48
N SER A 347 9.51 -13.90 -16.45
CA SER A 347 10.34 -15.02 -15.99
C SER A 347 9.65 -15.86 -14.90
N SER A 348 8.38 -15.57 -14.58
CA SER A 348 7.61 -16.21 -13.49
C SER A 348 8.30 -16.15 -12.11
N GLN A 349 9.11 -15.11 -11.88
CA GLN A 349 9.81 -14.90 -10.61
C GLN A 349 8.95 -14.06 -9.67
N VAL A 350 8.45 -14.69 -8.60
CA VAL A 350 7.68 -14.02 -7.53
C VAL A 350 8.62 -13.53 -6.43
N ASP A 351 9.67 -14.31 -6.16
CA ASP A 351 10.75 -13.99 -5.24
C ASP A 351 12.06 -13.94 -6.03
N PHE A 352 12.94 -12.99 -5.71
CA PHE A 352 14.21 -12.79 -6.40
C PHE A 352 15.28 -12.29 -5.43
N ASP A 353 16.53 -12.71 -5.64
CA ASP A 353 17.66 -12.30 -4.80
C ASP A 353 18.28 -10.97 -5.26
N GLU A 354 19.25 -10.47 -4.48
CA GLU A 354 19.98 -9.24 -4.80
C GLU A 354 20.75 -9.35 -6.13
N GLY A 355 21.25 -10.53 -6.48
CA GLY A 355 22.02 -10.76 -7.71
C GLY A 355 21.16 -10.57 -8.97
N ILE A 356 19.91 -11.05 -8.94
CA ILE A 356 18.93 -10.80 -10.00
C ILE A 356 18.66 -9.30 -10.11
N ILE A 357 18.36 -8.61 -9.01
CA ILE A 357 18.10 -7.17 -9.01
C ILE A 357 19.30 -6.40 -9.58
N ASP A 358 20.52 -6.73 -9.15
CA ASP A 358 21.75 -6.10 -9.61
C ASP A 358 21.95 -6.26 -11.13
N SER A 359 21.74 -7.47 -11.64
CA SER A 359 21.84 -7.74 -13.08
C SER A 359 20.83 -6.91 -13.89
N LEU A 360 19.60 -6.77 -13.39
CA LEU A 360 18.55 -6.00 -14.04
C LEU A 360 18.83 -4.50 -14.01
N ILE A 361 19.28 -3.97 -12.87
CA ILE A 361 19.65 -2.56 -12.73
C ILE A 361 20.83 -2.22 -13.64
N LYS A 362 21.87 -3.06 -13.68
CA LYS A 362 23.02 -2.85 -14.59
C LYS A 362 22.57 -2.82 -16.05
N ASN A 363 21.72 -3.76 -16.47
CA ASN A 363 21.16 -3.79 -17.82
C ASN A 363 20.29 -2.56 -18.14
N TYR A 364 19.57 -2.04 -17.15
CA TYR A 364 18.74 -0.84 -17.30
C TYR A 364 19.61 0.42 -17.44
N ILE A 365 20.63 0.59 -16.59
CA ILE A 365 21.56 1.74 -16.62
C ILE A 365 22.35 1.77 -17.93
N GLN A 366 22.77 0.61 -18.46
CA GLN A 366 23.44 0.54 -19.76
C GLN A 366 22.61 1.15 -20.90
N LYS A 367 21.28 1.07 -20.80
CA LYS A 367 20.35 1.64 -21.79
C LYS A 367 19.89 3.06 -21.45
N ASN A 368 20.09 3.51 -20.21
CA ASN A 368 19.66 4.79 -19.68
C ASN A 368 20.81 5.45 -18.93
N SER A 369 21.85 5.85 -19.66
CA SER A 369 23.14 6.31 -19.08
C SER A 369 23.04 7.58 -18.23
N SER A 370 21.93 8.32 -18.30
CA SER A 370 21.65 9.48 -17.45
C SER A 370 21.35 9.09 -16.00
N ILE A 371 20.87 7.87 -15.77
CA ILE A 371 20.44 7.42 -14.44
C ILE A 371 21.65 6.90 -13.66
N LYS A 372 21.87 7.48 -12.48
CA LYS A 372 22.96 7.10 -11.57
C LYS A 372 22.37 6.53 -10.28
N ILE A 373 22.30 5.20 -10.20
CA ILE A 373 21.83 4.50 -9.00
C ILE A 373 22.62 3.21 -8.79
N THR A 374 22.86 2.86 -7.53
CA THR A 374 23.42 1.56 -7.15
C THR A 374 22.30 0.60 -6.76
N THR A 375 22.55 -0.70 -6.88
CA THR A 375 21.60 -1.75 -6.47
C THR A 375 21.15 -1.59 -5.02
N SER A 376 22.10 -1.36 -4.11
CA SER A 376 21.83 -1.15 -2.70
C SER A 376 20.93 0.07 -2.44
N ASN A 377 21.12 1.17 -3.17
CA ASN A 377 20.31 2.37 -3.03
C ASN A 377 18.89 2.16 -3.56
N PHE A 378 18.73 1.44 -4.68
CA PHE A 378 17.42 1.08 -5.20
C PHE A 378 16.67 0.17 -4.23
N ILE A 379 17.30 -0.91 -3.75
CA ILE A 379 16.68 -1.84 -2.80
C ILE A 379 16.24 -1.10 -1.53
N TYR A 380 17.11 -0.24 -1.00
CA TYR A 380 16.77 0.57 0.15
C TYR A 380 15.51 1.43 -0.10
N ASP A 381 15.45 2.17 -1.21
CA ASP A 381 14.28 2.99 -1.54
C ASP A 381 13.03 2.12 -1.85
N ALA A 382 13.20 0.93 -2.43
CA ALA A 382 12.12 0.00 -2.71
C ALA A 382 11.47 -0.56 -1.43
N LEU A 383 12.28 -0.87 -0.41
CA LEU A 383 11.83 -1.38 0.89
C LEU A 383 11.34 -0.25 1.82
N ASN A 384 12.15 0.81 1.95
CA ASN A 384 12.03 1.80 3.01
C ASN A 384 11.47 3.15 2.56
N SER A 385 11.41 3.44 1.27
CA SER A 385 10.81 4.69 0.80
C SER A 385 9.45 4.39 0.21
N SER A 386 9.43 3.65 -0.90
CA SER A 386 8.24 3.29 -1.66
C SER A 386 7.37 2.19 -1.03
N CYS A 387 7.94 1.32 -0.18
CA CYS A 387 7.29 0.09 0.32
C CYS A 387 6.80 -0.85 -0.80
N MET A 388 7.39 -0.79 -2.00
CA MET A 388 6.96 -1.61 -3.14
C MET A 388 7.48 -3.04 -3.02
N LEU A 389 8.61 -3.22 -2.35
CA LEU A 389 9.19 -4.52 -2.04
C LEU A 389 9.16 -4.80 -0.54
N ILE A 390 9.23 -6.07 -0.20
CA ILE A 390 9.52 -6.60 1.13
C ILE A 390 10.65 -7.63 1.02
N GLN A 391 11.39 -7.81 2.11
CA GLN A 391 12.49 -8.76 2.20
C GLN A 391 12.11 -9.91 3.12
N GLU A 392 12.30 -11.14 2.64
CA GLU A 392 12.14 -12.38 3.41
C GLU A 392 13.43 -13.20 3.31
N GLY A 393 14.19 -13.21 4.40
CA GLY A 393 15.55 -13.77 4.40
C GLY A 393 16.44 -13.06 3.39
N THR A 394 16.99 -13.81 2.44
CA THR A 394 17.87 -13.30 1.37
C THR A 394 17.13 -12.94 0.09
N HIS A 395 15.80 -13.06 0.07
CA HIS A 395 14.99 -12.82 -1.12
C HIS A 395 14.11 -11.58 -0.96
N PHE A 396 13.80 -10.96 -2.07
CA PHE A 396 12.89 -9.83 -2.19
C PHE A 396 11.67 -10.24 -2.98
N LYS A 397 10.52 -9.67 -2.61
CA LYS A 397 9.28 -9.82 -3.34
C LYS A 397 8.47 -8.55 -3.30
N PHE A 398 7.56 -8.39 -4.25
CA PHE A 398 6.62 -7.27 -4.19
C PHE A 398 5.73 -7.40 -2.96
N CYS A 399 5.42 -6.26 -2.32
CA CYS A 399 4.48 -6.22 -1.20
C CYS A 399 3.10 -6.80 -1.57
N HIS A 400 2.77 -6.81 -2.87
CA HIS A 400 1.70 -7.62 -3.43
C HIS A 400 1.96 -7.96 -4.91
N ARG A 401 1.56 -9.17 -5.33
CA ARG A 401 1.73 -9.66 -6.73
C ARG A 401 1.14 -8.71 -7.77
N SER A 402 -0.01 -8.09 -7.47
CA SER A 402 -0.64 -7.17 -8.43
C SER A 402 0.19 -5.90 -8.70
N PHE A 403 1.09 -5.48 -7.80
CA PHE A 403 2.01 -4.37 -8.11
C PHE A 403 3.03 -4.80 -9.16
N GLN A 404 3.56 -6.03 -9.06
CA GLN A 404 4.42 -6.58 -10.10
C GLN A 404 3.69 -6.64 -11.44
N GLU A 405 2.44 -7.11 -11.47
CA GLU A 405 1.60 -7.14 -12.68
C GLU A 405 1.36 -5.74 -13.26
N PHE A 406 0.99 -4.79 -12.41
CA PHE A 406 0.76 -3.40 -12.79
C PHE A 406 2.02 -2.77 -13.42
N PHE A 407 3.16 -2.84 -12.73
CA PHE A 407 4.43 -2.30 -13.22
C PHE A 407 4.97 -3.09 -14.42
N ALA A 408 4.71 -4.39 -14.52
CA ALA A 408 5.06 -5.18 -15.69
C ALA A 408 4.29 -4.72 -16.94
N ALA A 409 2.99 -4.43 -16.79
CA ALA A 409 2.18 -3.86 -17.88
C ALA A 409 2.71 -2.49 -18.31
N LEU A 410 3.11 -1.64 -17.34
CA LEU A 410 3.78 -0.37 -17.63
C LEU A 410 5.12 -0.55 -18.36
N GLY A 411 5.91 -1.56 -17.99
CA GLY A 411 7.18 -1.87 -18.65
C GLY A 411 6.98 -2.35 -20.09
N ILE A 412 6.00 -3.23 -20.32
CA ILE A 412 5.64 -3.71 -21.66
C ILE A 412 5.11 -2.58 -22.54
N ALA A 413 4.40 -1.64 -21.95
CA ALA A 413 3.89 -0.46 -22.61
C ALA A 413 5.01 0.44 -23.19
N GLN A 414 6.22 0.37 -22.65
CA GLN A 414 7.37 1.16 -23.12
C GLN A 414 8.11 0.53 -24.32
N LEU A 415 7.82 -0.73 -24.66
CA LEU A 415 8.43 -1.38 -25.82
C LEU A 415 7.82 -0.86 -27.12
N ASP A 416 8.58 -0.95 -28.21
CA ASP A 416 8.05 -0.78 -29.57
C ASP A 416 7.06 -1.90 -29.92
N ASP A 417 6.21 -1.65 -30.93
CA ASP A 417 5.13 -2.56 -31.30
C ASP A 417 5.61 -3.96 -31.69
N ILE A 418 6.79 -4.08 -32.34
CA ILE A 418 7.32 -5.37 -32.79
C ILE A 418 7.69 -6.22 -31.57
N ARG A 419 8.43 -5.65 -30.62
CA ARG A 419 8.84 -6.36 -29.40
C ARG A 419 7.65 -6.63 -28.49
N GLN A 420 6.76 -5.65 -28.30
CA GLN A 420 5.56 -5.81 -27.49
C GLN A 420 4.69 -6.96 -28.00
N ARG A 421 4.38 -6.96 -29.32
CA ARG A 421 3.60 -8.03 -29.96
C ARG A 421 4.23 -9.39 -29.73
N LYS A 422 5.53 -9.51 -30.00
CA LYS A 422 6.24 -10.80 -29.86
C LYS A 422 6.14 -11.35 -28.45
N ILE A 423 6.33 -10.51 -27.44
CA ILE A 423 6.28 -10.94 -26.03
C ILE A 423 4.86 -11.31 -25.62
N LEU A 424 3.85 -10.47 -25.92
CA LEU A 424 2.47 -10.70 -25.49
C LEU A 424 1.85 -11.93 -26.14
N VAL A 425 2.09 -12.15 -27.44
CA VAL A 425 1.62 -13.36 -28.15
C VAL A 425 2.27 -14.59 -27.56
N HIS A 426 3.60 -14.60 -27.39
CA HIS A 426 4.31 -15.73 -26.81
C HIS A 426 3.86 -16.03 -25.38
N TRP A 427 3.59 -15.00 -24.58
CA TRP A 427 3.11 -15.13 -23.21
C TRP A 427 1.74 -15.81 -23.10
N ILE A 428 0.78 -15.41 -23.94
CA ILE A 428 -0.53 -16.07 -24.04
C ILE A 428 -0.41 -17.53 -24.49
N GLU A 429 0.50 -17.80 -25.42
CA GLU A 429 0.69 -19.14 -25.98
C GLU A 429 1.43 -20.09 -25.01
N TYR A 430 2.22 -19.55 -24.08
CA TYR A 430 3.01 -20.33 -23.14
C TYR A 430 2.19 -20.86 -21.96
N ASP A 431 1.31 -20.04 -21.37
CA ASP A 431 0.39 -20.47 -20.30
C ASP A 431 -1.04 -20.08 -20.64
N PHE A 432 -1.90 -21.09 -20.75
CA PHE A 432 -3.27 -20.92 -21.18
C PHE A 432 -4.21 -20.28 -20.13
N ASN A 433 -3.80 -20.24 -18.86
CA ASN A 433 -4.58 -19.60 -17.78
C ASN A 433 -4.16 -18.14 -17.53
N THR A 434 -3.12 -17.69 -18.22
CA THR A 434 -2.47 -16.40 -18.07
C THR A 434 -3.44 -15.21 -18.00
N ILE A 435 -4.43 -15.14 -18.91
CA ILE A 435 -5.40 -14.03 -18.95
C ILE A 435 -6.24 -13.94 -17.68
N ILE A 436 -6.69 -15.09 -17.15
CA ILE A 436 -7.49 -15.13 -15.92
C ILE A 436 -6.61 -14.82 -14.71
N SER A 437 -5.43 -15.45 -14.68
CA SER A 437 -4.49 -15.39 -13.56
C SER A 437 -3.90 -13.99 -13.38
N HIS A 438 -3.78 -13.20 -14.45
CA HIS A 438 -3.11 -11.91 -14.47
C HIS A 438 -4.04 -10.76 -14.87
N LYS A 439 -5.21 -10.69 -14.24
CA LYS A 439 -6.21 -9.66 -14.51
C LYS A 439 -5.66 -8.24 -14.36
N THR A 440 -4.81 -7.95 -13.36
CA THR A 440 -4.24 -6.60 -13.16
C THR A 440 -3.39 -6.17 -14.34
N PHE A 441 -2.59 -7.10 -14.87
CA PHE A 441 -1.74 -6.85 -16.03
C PHE A 441 -2.60 -6.51 -17.26
N MET A 442 -3.64 -7.31 -17.53
CA MET A 442 -4.55 -7.09 -18.64
C MET A 442 -5.34 -5.78 -18.49
N ASP A 443 -5.95 -5.54 -17.34
CA ASP A 443 -6.71 -4.32 -17.05
C ASP A 443 -5.83 -3.07 -17.25
N THR A 444 -4.54 -3.14 -16.86
CA THR A 444 -3.58 -2.04 -17.04
C THR A 444 -3.22 -1.81 -18.50
N LEU A 445 -3.05 -2.87 -19.30
CA LEU A 445 -2.80 -2.72 -20.74
C LEU A 445 -4.00 -2.08 -21.46
N PHE A 446 -5.22 -2.54 -21.17
CA PHE A 446 -6.44 -1.97 -21.76
C PHE A 446 -6.73 -0.55 -21.30
N SER A 447 -6.37 -0.20 -20.06
CA SER A 447 -6.56 1.17 -19.53
C SER A 447 -5.54 2.15 -20.11
N ASN A 448 -4.27 1.76 -20.21
CA ASN A 448 -3.20 2.69 -20.58
C ASN A 448 -2.91 2.72 -22.09
N GLN A 449 -3.12 1.61 -22.80
CA GLN A 449 -2.71 1.45 -24.20
C GLN A 449 -3.71 0.60 -24.98
N LYS A 450 -5.00 0.95 -24.89
CA LYS A 450 -6.12 0.20 -25.49
C LYS A 450 -5.87 -0.20 -26.96
N ASP A 451 -5.59 0.78 -27.82
CA ASP A 451 -5.41 0.54 -29.26
C ASP A 451 -4.18 -0.32 -29.58
N ARG A 452 -3.07 -0.10 -28.87
CA ARG A 452 -1.86 -0.93 -29.03
C ARG A 452 -2.09 -2.35 -28.53
N THR A 453 -2.82 -2.52 -27.42
CA THR A 453 -3.20 -3.84 -26.89
C THR A 453 -4.07 -4.59 -27.89
N TYR A 454 -5.02 -3.91 -28.55
CA TYR A 454 -5.77 -4.51 -29.64
C TYR A 454 -4.86 -4.94 -30.81
N MET A 455 -4.02 -4.02 -31.31
CA MET A 455 -3.16 -4.30 -32.47
C MET A 455 -2.08 -5.35 -32.21
N ASN A 456 -1.47 -5.35 -31.02
CA ASN A 456 -0.28 -6.15 -30.72
C ASN A 456 -0.59 -7.45 -29.98
N LEU A 457 -1.79 -7.61 -29.43
CA LEU A 457 -2.19 -8.83 -28.73
C LEU A 457 -3.49 -9.42 -29.29
N CYS A 458 -4.57 -8.65 -29.33
CA CYS A 458 -5.89 -9.19 -29.66
C CYS A 458 -6.00 -9.63 -31.13
N VAL A 459 -5.66 -8.73 -32.06
CA VAL A 459 -5.74 -9.00 -33.51
C VAL A 459 -4.88 -10.22 -33.90
N PRO A 460 -3.58 -10.33 -33.52
CA PRO A 460 -2.77 -11.50 -33.87
C PRO A 460 -3.33 -12.82 -33.36
N ILE A 461 -3.88 -12.85 -32.14
CA ILE A 461 -4.47 -14.07 -31.57
C ILE A 461 -5.79 -14.41 -32.28
N ILE A 462 -6.64 -13.42 -32.59
CA ILE A 462 -7.88 -13.63 -33.36
C ILE A 462 -7.55 -14.17 -34.75
N GLU A 463 -6.60 -13.57 -35.47
CA GLU A 463 -6.18 -14.02 -36.81
C GLU A 463 -5.64 -15.45 -36.79
N LYS A 464 -4.82 -15.80 -35.79
CA LYS A 464 -4.33 -17.16 -35.60
C LYS A 464 -5.48 -18.15 -35.36
N MET A 465 -6.44 -17.77 -34.51
CA MET A 465 -7.57 -18.64 -34.17
C MET A 465 -8.54 -18.79 -35.35
N ASP A 466 -8.75 -17.74 -36.14
CA ASP A 466 -9.57 -17.80 -37.37
C ASP A 466 -8.96 -18.77 -38.39
N LEU A 467 -7.64 -18.75 -38.58
CA LEU A 467 -6.95 -19.73 -39.42
C LEU A 467 -7.17 -21.17 -38.93
N ILE A 468 -7.07 -21.41 -37.63
CA ILE A 468 -7.26 -22.74 -37.04
C ILE A 468 -8.71 -23.22 -37.17
N LEU A 469 -9.70 -22.35 -36.92
CA LEU A 469 -11.11 -22.71 -36.90
C LEU A 469 -11.69 -22.82 -38.31
N LYS A 470 -11.22 -22.03 -39.28
CA LYS A 470 -11.71 -22.05 -40.66
C LYS A 470 -11.42 -23.35 -41.40
N GLU A 471 -10.38 -24.07 -41.00
CA GLU A 471 -10.01 -25.36 -41.60
C GLU A 471 -10.82 -26.53 -41.03
N LYS A 472 -11.66 -26.30 -40.02
CA LYS A 472 -12.39 -27.34 -39.27
C LYS A 472 -13.89 -27.27 -39.52
N SER A 473 -14.52 -28.44 -39.62
CA SER A 473 -15.96 -28.61 -39.47
C SER A 473 -16.41 -28.29 -38.04
N ILE A 474 -17.71 -28.02 -37.85
CA ILE A 474 -18.26 -27.74 -36.51
C ILE A 474 -18.02 -28.91 -35.54
N GLU A 475 -18.09 -30.14 -36.03
CA GLU A 475 -17.80 -31.35 -35.26
C GLU A 475 -16.35 -31.37 -34.78
N GLU A 476 -15.39 -31.12 -35.67
CA GLU A 476 -13.97 -31.03 -35.31
C GLU A 476 -13.69 -29.89 -34.32
N VAL A 477 -14.34 -28.74 -34.49
CA VAL A 477 -14.24 -27.62 -33.52
C VAL A 477 -14.73 -28.06 -32.14
N ILE A 478 -15.88 -28.74 -32.06
CA ILE A 478 -16.43 -29.16 -30.77
C ILE A 478 -15.47 -30.13 -30.08
N ILE A 479 -14.99 -31.14 -30.81
CA ILE A 479 -14.09 -32.18 -30.29
C ILE A 479 -12.77 -31.57 -29.82
N ASP A 480 -12.21 -30.61 -30.56
CA ASP A 480 -10.91 -30.04 -30.23
C ASP A 480 -10.97 -28.98 -29.13
N VAL A 481 -12.05 -28.20 -29.07
CA VAL A 481 -12.18 -27.08 -28.12
C VAL A 481 -12.73 -27.57 -26.77
N PHE A 482 -13.71 -28.47 -26.76
CA PHE A 482 -14.45 -28.83 -25.55
C PHE A 482 -14.19 -30.28 -25.15
N ASN A 483 -13.59 -30.47 -23.97
CA ASN A 483 -13.32 -31.81 -23.44
C ASN A 483 -14.61 -32.54 -23.07
N HIS A 484 -15.52 -31.86 -22.35
CA HIS A 484 -16.80 -32.40 -21.92
C HIS A 484 -17.78 -31.27 -21.60
N PHE A 485 -19.07 -31.60 -21.59
CA PHE A 485 -20.18 -30.71 -21.26
C PHE A 485 -20.97 -31.25 -20.07
N ILE A 486 -21.57 -30.35 -19.29
CA ILE A 486 -22.32 -30.66 -18.08
C ILE A 486 -23.53 -29.73 -17.99
N CYS A 487 -24.74 -30.28 -17.90
CA CYS A 487 -25.89 -29.45 -17.55
C CYS A 487 -25.93 -29.18 -16.03
N ARG A 488 -25.97 -27.90 -15.63
CA ARG A 488 -25.97 -27.44 -14.24
C ARG A 488 -27.13 -26.48 -13.97
N VAL A 489 -27.51 -26.33 -12.70
CA VAL A 489 -28.44 -25.29 -12.25
C VAL A 489 -27.65 -24.21 -11.53
N ILE A 490 -27.54 -23.03 -12.15
CA ILE A 490 -26.85 -21.87 -11.58
C ILE A 490 -27.87 -20.76 -11.38
N LYS A 491 -27.97 -20.20 -10.16
CA LYS A 491 -28.94 -19.14 -9.82
C LYS A 491 -30.40 -19.45 -10.23
N LYS A 492 -30.82 -20.71 -10.09
CA LYS A 492 -32.15 -21.24 -10.47
C LYS A 492 -32.42 -21.28 -11.99
N GLN A 493 -31.41 -21.16 -12.83
CA GLN A 493 -31.50 -21.36 -14.27
C GLN A 493 -30.65 -22.55 -14.70
N GLU A 494 -31.16 -23.33 -15.63
CA GLU A 494 -30.41 -24.43 -16.24
C GLU A 494 -29.42 -23.88 -17.26
N THR A 495 -28.20 -24.40 -17.26
CA THR A 495 -27.14 -23.94 -18.15
C THR A 495 -26.15 -25.04 -18.46
N ILE A 496 -25.54 -24.98 -19.63
CA ILE A 496 -24.46 -25.88 -20.03
C ILE A 496 -23.14 -25.28 -19.56
N SER A 497 -22.47 -25.97 -18.64
CA SER A 497 -21.07 -25.77 -18.30
C SER A 497 -20.19 -26.70 -19.13
N PHE A 498 -18.92 -26.35 -19.33
CA PHE A 498 -18.00 -27.17 -20.11
C PHE A 498 -16.58 -27.05 -19.57
N SER A 499 -15.77 -28.08 -19.83
CA SER A 499 -14.32 -27.98 -19.75
C SER A 499 -13.74 -27.73 -21.13
N MET A 500 -12.81 -26.77 -21.22
CA MET A 500 -12.12 -26.44 -22.47
C MET A 500 -10.70 -27.01 -22.48
N SER A 501 -10.29 -27.50 -23.64
CA SER A 501 -8.92 -27.87 -23.97
C SER A 501 -7.97 -26.71 -23.68
N SER A 502 -6.77 -27.01 -23.20
CA SER A 502 -5.82 -26.00 -22.76
C SER A 502 -5.50 -24.99 -23.87
N GLU A 503 -5.31 -25.46 -25.11
CA GLU A 503 -4.92 -24.66 -26.27
C GLU A 503 -5.88 -23.50 -26.60
N TYR A 504 -7.18 -23.67 -26.35
CA TYR A 504 -8.21 -22.66 -26.67
C TYR A 504 -8.61 -21.79 -25.48
N ARG A 505 -8.22 -22.18 -24.27
CA ARG A 505 -8.65 -21.52 -23.03
C ARG A 505 -8.23 -20.05 -22.99
N ALA A 506 -6.98 -19.76 -23.35
CA ALA A 506 -6.49 -18.38 -23.33
C ALA A 506 -7.25 -17.50 -24.32
N TYR A 507 -7.53 -18.03 -25.52
CA TYR A 507 -8.31 -17.32 -26.53
C TYR A 507 -9.73 -17.05 -26.02
N PHE A 508 -10.40 -18.07 -25.48
CA PHE A 508 -11.75 -17.93 -24.93
C PHE A 508 -11.82 -16.81 -23.88
N HIS A 509 -10.89 -16.76 -22.92
CA HIS A 509 -10.86 -15.69 -21.93
C HIS A 509 -10.49 -14.32 -22.51
N LEU A 510 -9.65 -14.29 -23.55
CA LEU A 510 -9.33 -13.07 -24.27
C LEU A 510 -10.57 -12.49 -24.95
N GLN A 511 -11.47 -13.32 -25.51
CA GLN A 511 -12.73 -12.86 -26.12
C GLN A 511 -13.55 -12.01 -25.13
N PHE A 512 -13.79 -12.51 -23.91
CA PHE A 512 -14.55 -11.77 -22.90
C PHE A 512 -13.85 -10.49 -22.45
N THR A 513 -12.52 -10.53 -22.34
CA THR A 513 -11.75 -9.32 -22.03
C THR A 513 -11.94 -8.26 -23.11
N ILE A 514 -11.94 -8.66 -24.39
CA ILE A 514 -12.19 -7.76 -25.53
C ILE A 514 -13.63 -7.22 -25.47
N PHE A 515 -14.64 -8.10 -25.34
CA PHE A 515 -16.04 -7.66 -25.29
C PHE A 515 -16.30 -6.68 -24.15
N LEU A 516 -15.77 -6.96 -22.96
CA LEU A 516 -15.85 -6.06 -21.81
C LEU A 516 -15.20 -4.71 -22.12
N SER A 517 -14.02 -4.71 -22.75
CA SER A 517 -13.32 -3.47 -23.13
C SER A 517 -14.06 -2.65 -24.21
N LEU A 518 -14.93 -3.29 -24.99
CA LEU A 518 -15.79 -2.65 -25.99
C LEU A 518 -17.15 -2.21 -25.40
N ASN A 519 -17.41 -2.48 -24.12
CA ASN A 519 -18.69 -2.25 -23.45
C ASN A 519 -19.88 -2.97 -24.11
N LEU A 520 -19.64 -4.18 -24.64
CA LEU A 520 -20.67 -5.00 -25.29
C LEU A 520 -21.34 -5.95 -24.29
N ASN A 521 -22.66 -6.07 -24.36
CA ASN A 521 -23.42 -7.13 -23.74
C ASN A 521 -23.45 -8.35 -24.67
N VAL A 522 -22.57 -9.32 -24.44
CA VAL A 522 -22.36 -10.45 -25.36
C VAL A 522 -23.66 -11.21 -25.70
N SER A 523 -24.56 -11.41 -24.72
CA SER A 523 -25.80 -12.15 -24.96
C SER A 523 -26.84 -11.37 -25.77
N GLU A 524 -26.81 -10.03 -25.73
CA GLU A 524 -27.78 -9.17 -26.44
C GLU A 524 -27.22 -8.68 -27.78
N ASP A 525 -25.92 -8.36 -27.82
CA ASP A 525 -25.28 -7.70 -28.96
C ASP A 525 -24.69 -8.70 -29.97
N ILE A 526 -24.39 -9.94 -29.55
CA ILE A 526 -23.59 -10.88 -30.34
C ILE A 526 -24.26 -12.24 -30.49
N ASP A 527 -24.68 -12.87 -29.40
CA ASP A 527 -25.25 -14.22 -29.42
C ASP A 527 -26.52 -14.29 -30.29
N ASP A 528 -26.85 -15.49 -30.77
CA ASP A 528 -28.14 -15.71 -31.43
C ASP A 528 -29.30 -15.67 -30.43
N PRO A 529 -30.43 -14.99 -30.75
CA PRO A 529 -31.64 -15.09 -29.94
C PRO A 529 -32.06 -16.55 -29.67
N GLU A 530 -31.88 -17.46 -30.63
CA GLU A 530 -32.25 -18.88 -30.49
C GLU A 530 -31.25 -19.69 -29.64
N SER A 531 -30.09 -19.11 -29.30
CA SER A 531 -29.04 -19.77 -28.50
C SER A 531 -29.53 -20.27 -27.15
N MET A 532 -30.41 -19.49 -26.49
CA MET A 532 -31.01 -19.90 -25.22
C MET A 532 -31.97 -21.08 -25.40
N ASP A 533 -32.70 -21.14 -26.50
CA ASP A 533 -33.68 -22.20 -26.77
C ASP A 533 -32.97 -23.54 -27.03
N PHE A 534 -31.88 -23.53 -27.80
CA PHE A 534 -31.03 -24.72 -27.99
C PHE A 534 -30.45 -25.21 -26.66
N MET A 535 -29.91 -24.30 -25.83
CA MET A 535 -29.34 -24.64 -24.53
C MET A 535 -30.38 -25.29 -23.59
N GLN A 536 -31.60 -24.71 -23.53
CA GLN A 536 -32.67 -25.24 -22.69
C GLN A 536 -33.13 -26.62 -23.17
N THR A 537 -33.23 -26.81 -24.48
CA THR A 537 -33.61 -28.11 -25.07
C THR A 537 -32.61 -29.20 -24.67
N ILE A 538 -31.30 -28.95 -24.84
CA ILE A 538 -30.23 -29.87 -24.44
C ILE A 538 -30.33 -30.18 -22.94
N CYS A 539 -30.45 -29.14 -22.10
CA CYS A 539 -30.51 -29.32 -20.65
C CYS A 539 -31.77 -30.06 -20.18
N SER A 540 -32.87 -30.03 -20.94
CA SER A 540 -34.09 -30.79 -20.63
C SER A 540 -33.94 -32.29 -20.87
N GLU A 541 -33.05 -32.68 -21.78
CA GLU A 541 -32.78 -34.09 -22.14
C GLU A 541 -31.63 -34.68 -21.31
N TRP A 542 -30.74 -33.86 -20.77
CA TRP A 542 -29.55 -34.31 -20.04
C TRP A 542 -29.76 -34.44 -18.53
N GLU A 543 -29.20 -35.51 -17.95
CA GLU A 543 -29.10 -35.62 -16.50
C GLU A 543 -28.20 -34.53 -15.92
N LYS A 544 -28.60 -33.97 -14.77
CA LYS A 544 -27.89 -32.86 -14.15
C LYS A 544 -26.58 -33.34 -13.52
N ASN A 545 -25.52 -32.56 -13.71
CA ASN A 545 -24.16 -32.82 -13.22
C ASN A 545 -23.49 -34.08 -13.81
N GLU A 546 -24.04 -34.66 -14.88
CA GLU A 546 -23.37 -35.71 -15.65
C GLU A 546 -22.38 -35.08 -16.65
N GLU A 547 -21.19 -35.64 -16.75
CA GLU A 547 -20.20 -35.28 -17.78
C GLU A 547 -20.49 -36.05 -19.07
N LYS A 548 -20.70 -35.31 -20.17
CA LYS A 548 -20.91 -35.90 -21.49
C LYS A 548 -19.84 -35.44 -22.48
N ASN A 549 -19.22 -36.39 -23.17
CA ASN A 549 -18.31 -36.11 -24.28
C ASN A 549 -19.09 -36.11 -25.60
N TYR A 550 -18.74 -35.21 -26.50
CA TYR A 550 -19.42 -35.08 -27.79
C TYR A 550 -19.47 -36.38 -28.60
N ASN A 551 -18.37 -37.15 -28.60
CA ASN A 551 -18.27 -38.41 -29.37
C ASN A 551 -19.27 -39.48 -28.90
N ASP A 552 -19.67 -39.43 -27.63
CA ASP A 552 -20.54 -40.42 -26.99
C ASP A 552 -22.04 -40.04 -27.12
N LEU A 553 -22.34 -38.86 -27.68
CA LEU A 553 -23.72 -38.36 -27.79
C LEU A 553 -24.51 -39.06 -28.91
N PRO A 554 -25.82 -39.30 -28.71
CA PRO A 554 -26.75 -39.61 -29.79
C PRO A 554 -26.78 -38.54 -30.89
N GLU A 555 -27.10 -38.92 -32.12
CA GLU A 555 -27.04 -38.03 -33.28
C GLU A 555 -27.95 -36.79 -33.15
N ASN A 556 -29.13 -36.94 -32.56
CA ASN A 556 -30.03 -35.81 -32.28
C ASN A 556 -29.42 -34.81 -31.27
N GLU A 557 -28.74 -35.31 -30.23
CA GLU A 557 -28.07 -34.47 -29.24
C GLU A 557 -26.83 -33.79 -29.84
N LYS A 558 -26.10 -34.48 -30.73
CA LYS A 558 -24.97 -33.89 -31.48
C LYS A 558 -25.43 -32.70 -32.33
N ILE A 559 -26.52 -32.87 -33.09
CA ILE A 559 -27.08 -31.79 -33.92
C ILE A 559 -27.47 -30.60 -33.05
N LEU A 560 -28.19 -30.81 -31.95
CA LEU A 560 -28.57 -29.74 -31.03
C LEU A 560 -27.35 -29.01 -30.44
N LEU A 561 -26.31 -29.76 -30.05
CA LEU A 561 -25.08 -29.15 -29.53
C LEU A 561 -24.32 -28.37 -30.60
N GLN A 562 -24.29 -28.86 -31.85
CA GLN A 562 -23.71 -28.12 -32.98
C GLN A 562 -24.43 -26.79 -33.21
N GLU A 563 -25.77 -26.79 -33.23
CA GLU A 563 -26.56 -25.57 -33.37
C GLU A 563 -26.27 -24.58 -32.23
N TRP A 564 -26.22 -25.06 -30.99
CA TRP A 564 -25.89 -24.22 -29.84
C TRP A 564 -24.48 -23.63 -29.91
N ILE A 565 -23.47 -24.43 -30.29
CA ILE A 565 -22.08 -23.94 -30.42
C ILE A 565 -21.96 -22.94 -31.58
N ASN A 566 -22.68 -23.16 -32.69
CA ASN A 566 -22.76 -22.21 -33.80
C ASN A 566 -23.40 -20.88 -33.38
N SER A 567 -24.51 -20.93 -32.65
CA SER A 567 -25.29 -19.76 -32.23
C SER A 567 -24.58 -18.90 -31.17
N TRP A 568 -23.56 -19.45 -30.52
CA TRP A 568 -22.88 -18.86 -29.37
C TRP A 568 -21.38 -18.69 -29.61
N TYR A 569 -20.60 -19.77 -29.62
CA TYR A 569 -19.14 -19.71 -29.67
C TYR A 569 -18.62 -19.26 -31.04
N ILE A 570 -19.13 -19.86 -32.12
CA ILE A 570 -18.73 -19.50 -33.49
C ILE A 570 -19.20 -18.09 -33.85
N LYS A 571 -20.41 -17.72 -33.45
CA LYS A 571 -20.95 -16.38 -33.66
C LYS A 571 -20.07 -15.30 -33.00
N ARG A 572 -19.64 -15.52 -31.76
CA ARG A 572 -18.68 -14.65 -31.04
C ARG A 572 -17.33 -14.56 -31.75
N HIS A 573 -16.80 -15.69 -32.22
CA HIS A 573 -15.55 -15.72 -32.98
C HIS A 573 -15.66 -14.90 -34.27
N ASN A 574 -16.72 -15.11 -35.06
CA ASN A 574 -16.97 -14.39 -36.31
C ASN A 574 -17.08 -12.88 -36.08
N TYR A 575 -17.81 -12.46 -35.03
CA TYR A 575 -17.88 -11.04 -34.65
C TYR A 575 -16.49 -10.46 -34.39
N LEU A 576 -15.66 -11.16 -33.60
CA LEU A 576 -14.30 -10.70 -33.29
C LEU A 576 -13.38 -10.68 -34.51
N ARG A 577 -13.52 -11.63 -35.43
CA ARG A 577 -12.80 -11.63 -36.72
C ARG A 577 -13.13 -10.37 -37.53
N ASP A 578 -14.42 -10.12 -37.73
CA ASP A 578 -14.87 -8.98 -38.54
C ASP A 578 -14.49 -7.63 -37.87
N TRP A 579 -14.59 -7.57 -36.54
CA TRP A 579 -14.06 -6.46 -35.74
C TRP A 579 -12.56 -6.28 -35.91
N ALA A 580 -11.76 -7.35 -35.82
CA ALA A 580 -10.31 -7.30 -35.93
C ALA A 580 -9.87 -6.81 -37.32
N GLU A 581 -10.50 -7.30 -38.38
CA GLU A 581 -10.26 -6.82 -39.74
C GLU A 581 -10.56 -5.32 -39.88
N THR A 582 -11.71 -4.90 -39.38
CA THR A 582 -12.17 -3.50 -39.44
C THR A 582 -11.23 -2.58 -38.67
N PHE A 583 -10.85 -3.00 -37.46
CA PHE A 583 -9.94 -2.27 -36.58
C PHE A 583 -8.53 -2.16 -37.18
N LYS A 584 -8.02 -3.25 -37.77
CA LYS A 584 -6.72 -3.27 -38.47
C LYS A 584 -6.73 -2.37 -39.71
N LYS A 585 -7.79 -2.42 -40.53
CA LYS A 585 -7.96 -1.53 -41.70
C LYS A 585 -7.98 -0.06 -41.28
N ALA A 586 -8.75 0.29 -40.25
CA ALA A 586 -8.82 1.66 -39.72
C ALA A 586 -7.45 2.17 -39.22
N ASN A 587 -6.68 1.33 -38.52
CA ASN A 587 -5.36 1.70 -37.99
C ASN A 587 -4.25 1.71 -39.04
N THR A 588 -4.37 0.93 -40.11
CA THR A 588 -3.42 0.97 -41.25
C THR A 588 -3.69 2.11 -42.23
N THR A 589 -4.95 2.56 -42.33
CA THR A 589 -5.37 3.65 -43.23
C THR A 589 -5.20 5.04 -42.58
N ARG A 590 -4.95 5.11 -41.27
CA ARG A 590 -4.38 6.27 -40.59
C ARG A 590 -2.93 6.50 -41.08
N LYS A 591 -2.76 6.94 -42.34
CA LYS A 591 -1.68 7.87 -42.67
C LYS A 591 -1.93 9.09 -41.80
N ARG A 592 -1.23 9.13 -40.66
CA ARG A 592 -1.27 10.17 -39.65
C ARG A 592 -1.43 11.54 -40.31
N SER A 593 -2.53 12.23 -40.01
CA SER A 593 -2.61 13.64 -40.38
C SER A 593 -1.50 14.37 -39.62
N PHE A 594 -0.94 15.42 -40.20
CA PHE A 594 0.06 16.24 -39.53
C PHE A 594 -0.43 16.70 -38.13
N GLN A 595 -1.74 16.94 -38.00
CA GLN A 595 -2.41 17.26 -36.75
C GLN A 595 -2.31 16.13 -35.70
N THR A 596 -2.51 14.86 -36.11
CA THR A 596 -2.35 13.71 -35.20
C THR A 596 -0.89 13.47 -34.79
N MET A 597 0.08 13.89 -35.60
CA MET A 597 1.50 13.87 -35.19
C MET A 597 1.86 15.00 -34.23
N ILE A 598 1.21 16.17 -34.34
CA ILE A 598 1.40 17.31 -33.44
C ILE A 598 0.76 17.03 -32.07
N ASP A 599 -0.41 16.40 -32.02
CA ASP A 599 -1.09 16.09 -30.76
C ASP A 599 -0.40 14.95 -29.97
N GLU A 600 0.54 14.23 -30.60
CA GLU A 600 1.36 13.16 -29.99
C GLU A 600 2.73 13.64 -29.45
N ILE A 601 3.12 14.90 -29.73
CA ILE A 601 4.34 15.57 -29.19
C ILE A 601 3.96 16.42 -27.99
#